data_AF-A0A9P0K6X0-F1
#
_entry.id   AF-A0A9P0K6X0-F1
#
_cell.length_a   1.000
_cell.length_b   1.000
_cell.length_c   1.000
_cell.angle_alpha   90.00
_cell.angle_beta   90.00
_cell.angle_gamma   90.00
#
_symmetry.space_group_name_H-M   'P 1'
#
loop_
_entity.id
_entity.type
_entity.pdbx_description
1 polymer ?
#
loop_
_entity_poly.entity_id
_entity_poly.type
_entity_poly.pdbx_seq_one_letter_code
_entity_poly.pdbx_strand_id
1 'polypeptide(L)'
;MRGRIVEPEDIDRPSLCVTTKTSPGSKSVRNSLFRCLKALRPYHSLLLLYPLSQMNDFMSLDGSPSLVRLLMQYSPLKNLQTLAADADLTLSHVFELTAHLVYWAKATVIFPICSTNKYVISPNAPVHLNSPLIEKFSESFPGLHLIRVISEFSLPTSLGQKCNPLCHPSQQSQLIKTIIWMLQHHLLIQLHTYIQYMPTENGLLNSKLEFSKKQLTSPSPRSSAMLSSSYQPNAEHSRAESESGASTLSETVEIITARSIVMENLSFTSTENDKQDYQEELLLDFPDEERSSIFKIPATNTPEDLKLFARLCRKDYFQGNHHIEEIMYLENLRRSQLMQLLDKFRDVLITYETEDPAIAMFSCSS
;
A
#
# COMPACT_ATOMS: atom_id res chain seq x y z
N MET A 1 -48.99 25.89 -35.94
CA MET A 1 -47.91 26.64 -35.25
C MET A 1 -47.91 26.27 -33.77
N ARG A 2 -46.76 26.36 -33.09
CA ARG A 2 -46.58 26.27 -31.63
C ARG A 2 -47.16 25.02 -30.94
N GLY A 3 -46.43 23.91 -30.98
CA GLY A 3 -46.44 22.95 -29.88
C GLY A 3 -45.69 23.54 -28.67
N ARG A 4 -46.02 23.09 -27.45
CA ARG A 4 -45.21 23.40 -26.25
C ARG A 4 -43.97 22.52 -26.22
N ILE A 5 -42.83 23.10 -25.87
CA ILE A 5 -41.70 22.35 -25.33
C ILE A 5 -42.04 22.01 -23.87
N VAL A 6 -41.73 20.80 -23.44
CA VAL A 6 -41.81 20.35 -22.06
C VAL A 6 -40.39 19.94 -21.67
N GLU A 7 -39.81 20.64 -20.71
CA GLU A 7 -38.50 20.29 -20.13
C GLU A 7 -38.64 18.96 -19.37
N PRO A 8 -37.67 18.03 -19.47
CA PRO A 8 -37.64 16.85 -18.62
C PRO A 8 -37.23 17.22 -17.19
N GLU A 9 -38.01 16.76 -16.21
CA GLU A 9 -37.85 17.14 -14.80
C GLU A 9 -36.60 16.51 -14.13
N ASP A 10 -36.09 17.18 -13.09
CA ASP A 10 -34.94 16.71 -12.30
C ASP A 10 -35.19 15.34 -11.66
N ILE A 11 -34.26 14.40 -11.85
CA ILE A 11 -34.24 13.14 -11.12
C ILE A 11 -33.28 13.27 -9.94
N ASP A 12 -33.86 13.29 -8.75
CA ASP A 12 -33.15 13.37 -7.48
C ASP A 12 -32.08 12.26 -7.36
N ARG A 13 -30.83 12.70 -7.17
CA ARG A 13 -29.73 11.91 -6.65
C ARG A 13 -29.02 12.77 -5.61
N PRO A 14 -28.44 12.19 -4.55
CA PRO A 14 -27.52 12.91 -3.67
C PRO A 14 -26.23 13.25 -4.44
N SER A 15 -26.32 14.30 -5.25
CA SER A 15 -25.17 15.08 -5.68
C SER A 15 -24.46 15.63 -4.44
N LEU A 16 -23.18 16.01 -4.56
CA LEU A 16 -22.38 16.51 -3.45
C LEU A 16 -22.79 17.96 -3.08
N CYS A 17 -24.04 18.11 -2.65
CA CYS A 17 -24.71 19.37 -2.40
C CYS A 17 -24.17 20.04 -1.14
N VAL A 18 -23.09 20.79 -1.30
CA VAL A 18 -22.67 21.85 -0.38
C VAL A 18 -23.68 23.01 -0.45
N THR A 19 -24.93 22.75 -0.03
CA THR A 19 -26.06 23.69 -0.07
C THR A 19 -26.07 24.65 1.12
N THR A 20 -24.91 25.19 1.47
CA THR A 20 -24.79 26.38 2.31
C THR A 20 -24.51 27.59 1.43
N LYS A 21 -25.52 28.46 1.26
CA LYS A 21 -25.40 29.75 0.57
C LYS A 21 -24.50 30.70 1.37
N THR A 22 -23.18 30.58 1.21
CA THR A 22 -22.19 31.44 1.89
C THR A 22 -21.14 31.98 0.92
N SER A 23 -20.94 33.30 1.00
CA SER A 23 -19.86 34.08 0.39
C SER A 23 -18.48 33.39 0.45
N PRO A 24 -17.57 33.56 -0.54
CA PRO A 24 -16.32 32.80 -0.68
C PRO A 24 -15.44 32.75 0.59
N GLY A 25 -15.63 31.68 1.39
CA GLY A 25 -15.11 31.54 2.76
C GLY A 25 -13.94 30.58 2.96
N SER A 26 -13.40 29.96 1.90
CA SER A 26 -12.05 29.38 1.79
C SER A 26 -11.49 28.47 2.92
N LYS A 27 -12.31 27.89 3.81
CA LYS A 27 -11.85 26.95 4.86
C LYS A 27 -12.31 25.50 4.60
N SER A 28 -13.62 25.23 4.61
CA SER A 28 -14.13 23.85 4.41
C SER A 28 -13.69 23.24 3.06
N VAL A 29 -13.80 24.02 1.97
CA VAL A 29 -13.40 23.64 0.61
C VAL A 29 -11.94 23.17 0.52
N ARG A 30 -11.01 23.96 1.10
CA ARG A 30 -9.58 23.60 1.11
C ARG A 30 -9.32 22.33 1.94
N ASN A 31 -10.04 22.13 3.05
CA ASN A 31 -9.87 20.95 3.89
C ASN A 31 -10.19 19.64 3.13
N SER A 32 -11.20 19.63 2.25
CA SER A 32 -11.51 18.44 1.43
C SER A 32 -10.42 18.13 0.41
N LEU A 33 -9.89 19.15 -0.29
CA LEU A 33 -8.76 18.99 -1.22
C LEU A 33 -7.49 18.52 -0.50
N PHE A 34 -7.15 19.11 0.65
CA PHE A 34 -5.99 18.68 1.45
C PHE A 34 -6.16 17.26 2.02
N ARG A 35 -7.38 16.84 2.37
CA ARG A 35 -7.67 15.44 2.75
C ARG A 35 -7.44 14.48 1.58
N CYS A 36 -7.95 14.82 0.39
CA CYS A 36 -7.73 14.03 -0.83
C CYS A 36 -6.22 13.91 -1.14
N LEU A 37 -5.49 15.04 -1.20
CA LEU A 37 -4.04 15.03 -1.44
C LEU A 37 -3.25 14.24 -0.38
N LYS A 38 -3.68 14.21 0.88
CA LYS A 38 -3.06 13.40 1.94
C LYS A 38 -3.40 11.90 1.82
N ALA A 39 -4.56 11.56 1.26
CA ALA A 39 -5.00 10.19 1.02
C ALA A 39 -4.42 9.58 -0.28
N LEU A 40 -4.13 10.41 -1.29
CA LEU A 40 -3.55 9.94 -2.56
C LEU A 40 -2.18 9.26 -2.38
N ARG A 41 -1.95 8.23 -3.20
CA ARG A 41 -0.75 7.39 -3.19
C ARG A 41 -0.31 7.07 -4.63
N PRO A 42 0.99 6.81 -4.87
CA PRO A 42 1.51 6.55 -6.22
C PRO A 42 0.93 5.28 -6.85
N TYR A 43 0.58 4.31 -6.00
CA TYR A 43 0.02 3.00 -6.37
C TYR A 43 -1.50 3.01 -6.60
N HIS A 44 -2.22 4.07 -6.24
CA HIS A 44 -3.64 4.25 -6.60
C HIS A 44 -3.79 4.47 -8.12
N SER A 45 -5.03 4.43 -8.60
CA SER A 45 -5.48 4.73 -9.96
C SER A 45 -6.65 5.71 -9.92
N LEU A 46 -7.10 6.13 -11.10
CA LEU A 46 -8.18 7.07 -11.32
C LEU A 46 -9.33 6.35 -12.05
N LEU A 47 -10.57 6.62 -11.66
CA LEU A 47 -11.76 6.15 -12.33
C LEU A 47 -12.59 7.36 -12.78
N LEU A 48 -12.60 7.67 -14.08
CA LEU A 48 -13.47 8.72 -14.61
C LEU A 48 -14.93 8.25 -14.52
N LEU A 49 -15.82 9.10 -14.01
CA LEU A 49 -17.25 8.80 -13.83
C LEU A 49 -18.08 9.10 -15.10
N TYR A 50 -17.48 9.82 -16.06
CA TYR A 50 -18.08 10.23 -17.33
C TYR A 50 -17.11 9.92 -18.49
N PRO A 51 -17.60 9.67 -19.71
CA PRO A 51 -16.74 9.57 -20.88
C PRO A 51 -16.07 10.93 -21.18
N LEU A 52 -14.87 10.89 -21.78
CA LEU A 52 -14.09 12.10 -22.12
C LEU A 52 -14.86 13.11 -22.99
N SER A 53 -15.75 12.63 -23.85
CA SER A 53 -16.64 13.46 -24.69
C SER A 53 -17.67 14.31 -23.91
N GLN A 54 -17.83 14.06 -22.61
CA GLN A 54 -18.66 14.84 -21.69
C GLN A 54 -17.83 15.72 -20.74
N MET A 55 -16.50 15.81 -20.96
CA MET A 55 -15.58 16.65 -20.17
C MET A 55 -15.24 17.97 -20.89
N ASN A 56 -16.15 18.51 -21.70
CA ASN A 56 -15.94 19.74 -22.47
C ASN A 56 -15.55 20.94 -21.58
N ASP A 57 -16.04 21.00 -20.34
CA ASP A 57 -15.65 21.99 -19.31
C ASP A 57 -14.13 22.06 -19.08
N PHE A 58 -13.40 20.96 -19.32
CA PHE A 58 -11.96 20.81 -19.09
C PHE A 58 -11.14 20.67 -20.39
N MET A 59 -11.80 20.49 -21.54
CA MET A 59 -11.18 20.35 -22.87
C MET A 59 -11.44 21.57 -23.78
N SER A 60 -12.16 22.58 -23.29
CA SER A 60 -12.34 23.88 -23.93
C SER A 60 -11.04 24.70 -23.94
N LEU A 61 -11.08 25.90 -24.52
CA LEU A 61 -9.89 26.75 -24.73
C LEU A 61 -9.14 27.14 -23.45
N ASP A 62 -9.82 27.14 -22.29
CA ASP A 62 -9.27 27.44 -20.98
C ASP A 62 -8.72 26.18 -20.24
N GLY A 63 -8.80 25.00 -20.87
CA GLY A 63 -8.36 23.73 -20.31
C GLY A 63 -6.85 23.64 -20.15
N SER A 64 -6.37 23.26 -18.96
CA SER A 64 -4.93 23.08 -18.70
C SER A 64 -4.33 22.01 -19.64
N PRO A 65 -3.27 22.33 -20.43
CA PRO A 65 -2.65 21.36 -21.33
C PRO A 65 -2.14 20.10 -20.61
N SER A 66 -1.73 20.20 -19.35
CA SER A 66 -1.36 19.05 -18.52
C SER A 66 -2.54 18.14 -18.19
N LEU A 67 -3.74 18.70 -17.99
CA LEU A 67 -4.95 17.91 -17.79
C LEU A 67 -5.35 17.17 -19.07
N VAL A 68 -5.23 17.83 -20.23
CA VAL A 68 -5.45 17.19 -21.53
C VAL A 68 -4.45 16.03 -21.75
N ARG A 69 -3.16 16.23 -21.48
CA ARG A 69 -2.15 15.15 -21.55
C ARG A 69 -2.48 13.97 -20.64
N LEU A 70 -2.86 14.22 -19.39
CA LEU A 70 -3.28 13.19 -18.43
C LEU A 70 -4.50 12.41 -18.94
N LEU A 71 -5.54 13.10 -19.42
CA LEU A 71 -6.77 12.48 -19.91
C LEU A 71 -6.56 11.69 -21.21
N MET A 72 -5.59 12.05 -22.06
CA MET A 72 -5.27 11.31 -23.28
C MET A 72 -4.47 10.02 -23.02
N GLN A 73 -3.73 9.92 -21.91
CA GLN A 73 -2.98 8.72 -21.51
C GLN A 73 -3.71 7.85 -20.47
N TYR A 74 -4.91 8.29 -20.08
CA TYR A 74 -5.72 7.72 -19.02
C TYR A 74 -6.08 6.24 -19.23
N SER A 75 -5.97 5.46 -18.16
CA SER A 75 -6.55 4.10 -18.08
C SER A 75 -6.74 3.67 -16.62
N PRO A 76 -7.90 3.10 -16.23
CA PRO A 76 -8.13 2.56 -14.90
C PRO A 76 -7.34 1.27 -14.61
N LEU A 77 -6.56 0.78 -15.59
CA LEU A 77 -5.63 -0.35 -15.43
C LEU A 77 -4.22 0.10 -14.98
N LYS A 78 -3.91 1.40 -15.09
CA LYS A 78 -2.61 2.00 -14.74
C LYS A 78 -2.67 2.65 -13.36
N ASN A 79 -1.54 2.75 -12.66
CA ASN A 79 -1.45 3.54 -11.43
C ASN A 79 -1.06 5.01 -11.72
N LEU A 80 -1.21 5.89 -10.73
CA LEU A 80 -0.93 7.33 -10.89
C LEU A 80 0.55 7.61 -11.21
N GLN A 81 1.48 6.76 -10.74
CA GLN A 81 2.90 6.86 -11.09
C GLN A 81 3.18 6.54 -12.57
N THR A 82 2.58 5.48 -13.12
CA THR A 82 2.69 5.13 -14.55
C THR A 82 1.96 6.15 -15.43
N LEU A 83 0.79 6.64 -15.00
CA LEU A 83 0.08 7.72 -15.68
C LEU A 83 0.89 9.03 -15.71
N ALA A 84 1.64 9.34 -14.65
CA ALA A 84 2.55 10.49 -14.62
C ALA A 84 3.70 10.36 -15.62
N ALA A 85 4.31 9.17 -15.71
CA ALA A 85 5.35 8.90 -16.69
C ALA A 85 4.82 8.96 -18.14
N ASP A 86 3.68 8.31 -18.42
CA ASP A 86 3.08 8.27 -19.76
C ASP A 86 2.62 9.66 -20.26
N ALA A 87 2.16 10.53 -19.36
CA ALA A 87 1.70 11.89 -19.68
C ALA A 87 2.85 12.93 -19.71
N ASP A 88 4.06 12.56 -19.33
CA ASP A 88 5.21 13.45 -19.07
C ASP A 88 4.86 14.56 -18.05
N LEU A 89 4.46 14.13 -16.85
CA LEU A 89 4.05 14.99 -15.73
C LEU A 89 4.76 14.56 -14.44
N THR A 90 4.95 15.52 -13.52
CA THR A 90 5.41 15.19 -12.17
C THR A 90 4.26 14.56 -11.37
N LEU A 91 4.61 13.64 -10.46
CA LEU A 91 3.59 12.94 -9.66
C LEU A 91 2.79 13.88 -8.74
N SER A 92 3.40 14.97 -8.23
CA SER A 92 2.65 16.02 -7.50
C SER A 92 1.57 16.64 -8.38
N HIS A 93 1.92 16.99 -9.63
CA HIS A 93 0.96 17.59 -10.54
C HIS A 93 -0.16 16.60 -10.93
N VAL A 94 0.15 15.30 -11.06
CA VAL A 94 -0.88 14.27 -11.24
C VAL A 94 -1.78 14.14 -10.01
N PHE A 95 -1.27 14.27 -8.79
CA PHE A 95 -2.10 14.31 -7.58
C PHE A 95 -2.96 15.58 -7.50
N GLU A 96 -2.44 16.75 -7.89
CA GLU A 96 -3.20 18.00 -7.97
C GLU A 96 -4.34 17.92 -8.99
N LEU A 97 -4.06 17.42 -10.20
CA LEU A 97 -5.06 17.20 -11.25
C LEU A 97 -6.09 16.13 -10.84
N THR A 98 -5.66 15.07 -10.16
CA THR A 98 -6.55 14.03 -9.61
C THR A 98 -7.48 14.61 -8.54
N ALA A 99 -6.95 15.34 -7.57
CA ALA A 99 -7.75 15.99 -6.53
C ALA A 99 -8.73 17.01 -7.11
N HIS A 100 -8.37 17.69 -8.20
CA HIS A 100 -9.26 18.58 -8.95
C HIS A 100 -10.42 17.82 -9.63
N LEU A 101 -10.13 16.72 -10.34
CA LEU A 101 -11.17 15.89 -10.98
C LEU A 101 -12.12 15.23 -9.96
N VAL A 102 -11.60 14.83 -8.79
CA VAL A 102 -12.39 14.30 -7.67
C VAL A 102 -13.24 15.39 -7.03
N TYR A 103 -12.69 16.60 -6.83
CA TYR A 103 -13.43 17.75 -6.29
C TYR A 103 -14.63 18.16 -7.14
N TRP A 104 -14.51 18.10 -8.47
CA TRP A 104 -15.63 18.33 -9.39
C TRP A 104 -16.56 17.12 -9.61
N ALA A 105 -16.35 16.01 -8.87
CA ALA A 105 -17.07 14.75 -9.01
C ALA A 105 -17.07 14.19 -10.45
N LYS A 106 -16.01 14.46 -11.22
CA LYS A 106 -15.81 13.94 -12.59
C LYS A 106 -15.03 12.62 -12.60
N ALA A 107 -14.34 12.32 -11.50
CA ALA A 107 -13.62 11.08 -11.27
C ALA A 107 -13.66 10.66 -9.78
N THR A 108 -13.33 9.40 -9.49
CA THR A 108 -13.03 8.90 -8.14
C THR A 108 -11.70 8.15 -8.11
N VAL A 109 -11.14 7.92 -6.92
CA VAL A 109 -9.88 7.19 -6.72
C VAL A 109 -10.20 5.71 -6.52
N ILE A 110 -9.45 4.83 -7.19
CA ILE A 110 -9.54 3.36 -7.03
C ILE A 110 -8.13 2.77 -6.98
N PHE A 111 -7.97 1.47 -6.73
CA PHE A 111 -6.75 0.74 -7.11
C PHE A 111 -6.80 0.32 -8.58
N PRO A 112 -5.64 0.24 -9.28
CA PRO A 112 -5.57 -0.20 -10.67
C PRO A 112 -6.25 -1.55 -10.87
N ILE A 113 -7.16 -1.66 -11.83
CA ILE A 113 -7.93 -2.89 -12.05
C ILE A 113 -7.01 -3.96 -12.67
N CYS A 114 -6.58 -4.93 -11.85
CA CYS A 114 -5.79 -6.07 -12.30
C CYS A 114 -6.35 -7.41 -11.83
N SER A 115 -5.78 -8.52 -12.32
CA SER A 115 -6.28 -9.89 -12.08
C SER A 115 -6.25 -10.33 -10.61
N THR A 116 -5.39 -9.74 -9.77
CA THR A 116 -5.30 -10.10 -8.35
C THR A 116 -6.23 -9.30 -7.43
N ASN A 117 -6.81 -8.19 -7.90
CA ASN A 117 -7.76 -7.42 -7.09
C ASN A 117 -9.02 -8.25 -6.85
N LYS A 118 -9.53 -8.18 -5.63
CA LYS A 118 -10.80 -8.79 -5.23
C LYS A 118 -11.91 -7.74 -5.17
N TYR A 119 -13.12 -8.16 -5.54
CA TYR A 119 -14.31 -7.34 -5.56
C TYR A 119 -15.43 -8.04 -4.81
N VAL A 120 -16.24 -7.27 -4.09
CA VAL A 120 -17.49 -7.72 -3.46
C VAL A 120 -18.56 -6.65 -3.66
N ILE A 121 -19.84 -7.03 -3.59
CA ILE A 121 -20.97 -6.08 -3.63
C ILE A 121 -20.82 -5.05 -2.51
N SER A 122 -21.02 -3.77 -2.83
CA SER A 122 -21.09 -2.70 -1.82
C SER A 122 -22.27 -2.94 -0.86
N PRO A 123 -22.09 -2.83 0.48
CA PRO A 123 -23.19 -2.99 1.45
C PRO A 123 -24.38 -2.06 1.20
N ASN A 124 -24.13 -0.89 0.60
CA ASN A 124 -25.14 0.13 0.29
C ASN A 124 -25.55 0.13 -1.21
N ALA A 125 -25.25 -0.94 -1.96
CA ALA A 125 -25.58 -1.02 -3.38
C ALA A 125 -27.11 -0.95 -3.61
N PRO A 126 -27.63 -0.07 -4.50
CA PRO A 126 -29.06 0.03 -4.80
C PRO A 126 -29.54 -1.09 -5.74
N VAL A 127 -29.49 -2.35 -5.26
CA VAL A 127 -29.85 -3.58 -6.00
C VAL A 127 -31.38 -3.82 -6.03
N HIS A 128 -32.18 -2.76 -6.03
CA HIS A 128 -33.64 -2.86 -6.12
C HIS A 128 -34.08 -3.20 -7.56
N LEU A 129 -35.11 -4.05 -7.70
CA LEU A 129 -35.60 -4.51 -9.02
C LEU A 129 -36.06 -3.37 -9.96
N ASN A 130 -36.43 -2.21 -9.41
CA ASN A 130 -36.88 -1.04 -10.17
C ASN A 130 -35.77 0.04 -10.23
N SER A 131 -34.51 -0.33 -10.02
CA SER A 131 -33.39 0.62 -10.06
C SER A 131 -33.09 1.06 -11.50
N PRO A 132 -33.00 2.37 -11.81
CA PRO A 132 -32.67 2.87 -13.15
C PRO A 132 -31.24 2.53 -13.60
N LEU A 133 -30.46 1.86 -12.75
CA LEU A 133 -29.20 1.24 -13.14
C LEU A 133 -29.41 -0.01 -14.02
N ILE A 134 -30.53 -0.73 -13.89
CA ILE A 134 -30.80 -1.95 -14.67
C ILE A 134 -31.01 -1.62 -16.15
N GLU A 135 -31.75 -0.54 -16.44
CA GLU A 135 -31.99 -0.03 -17.79
C GLU A 135 -30.67 0.45 -18.42
N LYS A 136 -29.93 1.33 -17.73
CA LYS A 136 -28.62 1.85 -18.17
C LYS A 136 -27.57 0.74 -18.36
N PHE A 137 -27.66 -0.33 -17.59
CA PHE A 137 -26.82 -1.52 -17.80
C PHE A 137 -27.20 -2.25 -19.08
N SER A 138 -28.50 -2.44 -19.34
CA SER A 138 -28.99 -3.11 -20.56
C SER A 138 -28.70 -2.31 -21.84
N GLU A 139 -28.68 -0.98 -21.76
CA GLU A 139 -28.22 -0.09 -22.84
C GLU A 139 -26.71 -0.26 -23.10
N SER A 140 -25.91 -0.35 -22.02
CA SER A 140 -24.44 -0.44 -22.09
C SER A 140 -23.92 -1.84 -22.46
N PHE A 141 -24.65 -2.89 -22.08
CA PHE A 141 -24.25 -4.30 -22.18
C PHE A 141 -25.42 -5.18 -22.64
N PRO A 142 -25.88 -5.06 -23.90
CA PRO A 142 -26.97 -5.87 -24.42
C PRO A 142 -26.68 -7.38 -24.27
N GLY A 143 -27.65 -8.11 -23.71
CA GLY A 143 -27.54 -9.55 -23.43
C GLY A 143 -26.95 -9.92 -22.06
N LEU A 144 -26.52 -8.95 -21.24
CA LEU A 144 -26.18 -9.19 -19.83
C LEU A 144 -27.27 -8.64 -18.90
N HIS A 145 -27.54 -9.36 -17.80
CA HIS A 145 -28.46 -8.92 -16.76
C HIS A 145 -27.70 -8.48 -15.51
N LEU A 146 -27.92 -7.24 -15.07
CA LEU A 146 -27.19 -6.63 -13.94
C LEU A 146 -27.26 -7.48 -12.66
N ILE A 147 -28.45 -8.00 -12.31
CA ILE A 147 -28.67 -8.83 -11.11
C ILE A 147 -27.80 -10.11 -11.15
N ARG A 148 -27.69 -10.76 -12.32
CA ARG A 148 -26.84 -11.94 -12.50
C ARG A 148 -25.37 -11.58 -12.31
N VAL A 149 -24.91 -10.51 -12.95
CA VAL A 149 -23.52 -10.04 -12.83
C VAL A 149 -23.18 -9.67 -11.39
N ILE A 150 -24.07 -8.97 -10.67
CA ILE A 150 -23.94 -8.65 -9.25
C ILE A 150 -23.82 -9.94 -8.40
N SER A 151 -24.64 -10.96 -8.66
CA SER A 151 -24.60 -12.21 -7.90
C SER A 151 -23.25 -12.96 -8.01
N GLU A 152 -22.51 -12.77 -9.11
CA GLU A 152 -21.16 -13.32 -9.32
C GLU A 152 -20.07 -12.59 -8.50
N PHE A 153 -20.42 -11.58 -7.70
CA PHE A 153 -19.55 -10.90 -6.73
C PHE A 153 -20.12 -10.91 -5.30
N SER A 154 -21.11 -11.78 -5.02
CA SER A 154 -21.70 -11.95 -3.68
C SER A 154 -20.72 -12.45 -2.61
N LEU A 155 -19.60 -13.03 -3.04
CA LEU A 155 -18.43 -13.36 -2.22
C LEU A 155 -17.20 -12.63 -2.78
N PRO A 156 -16.17 -12.34 -1.95
CA PRO A 156 -14.88 -11.77 -2.38
C PRO A 156 -14.23 -12.53 -3.54
N THR A 157 -14.41 -12.02 -4.76
CA THR A 157 -14.06 -12.73 -6.01
C THR A 157 -12.97 -11.95 -6.75
N SER A 158 -11.88 -12.62 -7.14
CA SER A 158 -10.82 -11.98 -7.92
C SER A 158 -11.14 -11.95 -9.41
N LEU A 159 -10.66 -10.90 -10.10
CA LEU A 159 -10.79 -10.82 -11.56
C LEU A 159 -10.12 -12.04 -12.25
N GLY A 160 -9.02 -12.55 -11.69
CA GLY A 160 -8.31 -13.74 -12.19
C GLY A 160 -9.12 -15.03 -12.09
N GLN A 161 -9.94 -15.22 -11.05
CA GLN A 161 -10.81 -16.40 -10.93
C GLN A 161 -11.90 -16.45 -12.01
N LYS A 162 -12.38 -15.27 -12.45
CA LYS A 162 -13.38 -15.16 -13.54
C LYS A 162 -12.75 -15.21 -14.94
N CYS A 163 -11.47 -14.83 -15.07
CA CYS A 163 -10.71 -14.93 -16.31
C CYS A 163 -10.15 -16.35 -16.51
N ASN A 164 -10.96 -17.27 -17.05
CA ASN A 164 -10.46 -18.56 -17.54
C ASN A 164 -9.36 -18.32 -18.62
N PRO A 165 -8.16 -18.92 -18.52
CA PRO A 165 -7.09 -18.74 -19.51
C PRO A 165 -7.42 -19.27 -20.91
N LEU A 166 -8.51 -20.02 -21.06
CA LEU A 166 -9.05 -20.48 -22.35
C LEU A 166 -10.15 -19.55 -22.93
N CYS A 167 -10.56 -18.50 -22.21
CA CYS A 167 -11.53 -17.53 -22.71
C CYS A 167 -10.91 -16.59 -23.75
N HIS A 168 -11.73 -16.18 -24.73
CA HIS A 168 -11.29 -15.28 -25.78
C HIS A 168 -11.05 -13.86 -25.22
N PRO A 169 -10.01 -13.11 -25.65
CA PRO A 169 -9.68 -11.79 -25.09
C PRO A 169 -10.82 -10.75 -25.10
N SER A 170 -11.78 -10.88 -26.02
CA SER A 170 -12.99 -10.06 -26.05
C SER A 170 -13.86 -10.23 -24.80
N GLN A 171 -13.96 -11.45 -24.25
CA GLN A 171 -14.72 -11.74 -23.02
C GLN A 171 -14.05 -11.11 -21.79
N GLN A 172 -12.71 -11.16 -21.72
CA GLN A 172 -11.93 -10.47 -20.69
C GLN A 172 -12.12 -8.94 -20.78
N SER A 173 -12.08 -8.38 -21.99
CA SER A 173 -12.36 -6.94 -22.21
C SER A 173 -13.78 -6.55 -21.79
N GLN A 174 -14.78 -7.40 -22.07
CA GLN A 174 -16.16 -7.19 -21.64
C GLN A 174 -16.29 -7.24 -20.11
N LEU A 175 -15.69 -8.23 -19.45
CA LEU A 175 -15.68 -8.33 -17.98
C LEU A 175 -15.02 -7.12 -17.31
N ILE A 176 -13.89 -6.64 -17.85
CA ILE A 176 -13.20 -5.43 -17.35
C ILE A 176 -14.11 -4.19 -17.52
N LYS A 177 -14.76 -4.02 -18.67
CA LYS A 177 -15.73 -2.92 -18.90
C LYS A 177 -16.92 -3.00 -17.95
N THR A 178 -17.44 -4.20 -17.70
CA THR A 178 -18.51 -4.45 -16.74
C THR A 178 -18.11 -4.05 -15.31
N ILE A 179 -16.89 -4.42 -14.87
CA ILE A 179 -16.39 -4.03 -13.53
C ILE A 179 -16.16 -2.52 -13.44
N ILE A 180 -15.59 -1.88 -14.48
CA ILE A 180 -15.46 -0.42 -14.57
C ILE A 180 -16.82 0.27 -14.36
N TRP A 181 -17.85 -0.18 -15.06
CA TRP A 181 -19.22 0.36 -14.94
C TRP A 181 -19.82 0.13 -13.53
N MET A 182 -19.59 -1.04 -12.93
CA MET A 182 -20.08 -1.34 -11.59
C MET A 182 -19.37 -0.48 -10.51
N LEU A 183 -18.09 -0.19 -10.68
CA LEU A 183 -17.34 0.74 -9.81
C LEU A 183 -17.80 2.20 -10.02
N GLN A 184 -18.06 2.63 -11.26
CA GLN A 184 -18.63 3.95 -11.60
C GLN A 184 -20.02 4.19 -10.98
N HIS A 185 -20.71 3.14 -10.55
CA HIS A 185 -22.01 3.21 -9.89
C HIS A 185 -22.00 2.67 -8.45
N HIS A 186 -20.81 2.55 -7.84
CA HIS A 186 -20.62 2.14 -6.44
C HIS A 186 -21.29 0.80 -6.06
N LEU A 187 -21.48 -0.09 -7.04
CA LEU A 187 -22.07 -1.42 -6.86
C LEU A 187 -21.05 -2.44 -6.34
N LEU A 188 -19.76 -2.20 -6.57
CA LEU A 188 -18.65 -2.99 -6.06
C LEU A 188 -17.73 -2.12 -5.21
N ILE A 189 -17.13 -2.72 -4.19
CA ILE A 189 -15.96 -2.19 -3.47
C ILE A 189 -14.73 -3.06 -3.78
N GLN A 190 -13.55 -2.47 -3.71
CA GLN A 190 -12.27 -3.18 -3.84
C GLN A 190 -11.80 -3.68 -2.48
N LEU A 191 -11.43 -4.95 -2.40
CA LEU A 191 -10.92 -5.57 -1.18
C LEU A 191 -9.40 -5.78 -1.28
N HIS A 192 -8.72 -5.35 -0.23
CA HIS A 192 -7.27 -5.38 -0.06
C HIS A 192 -6.89 -6.33 1.06
N THR A 193 -5.81 -7.08 0.86
CA THR A 193 -5.28 -8.01 1.87
C THR A 193 -4.39 -7.25 2.85
N TYR A 194 -4.79 -7.26 4.11
CA TYR A 194 -4.01 -6.77 5.25
C TYR A 194 -3.40 -7.95 6.02
N ILE A 195 -2.32 -7.65 6.76
CA ILE A 195 -1.55 -8.64 7.51
C ILE A 195 -1.49 -8.18 8.97
N GLN A 196 -1.91 -9.07 9.88
CA GLN A 196 -1.70 -8.93 11.31
C GLN A 196 -0.69 -9.97 11.78
N TYR A 197 0.39 -9.52 12.39
CA TYR A 197 1.33 -10.37 13.11
C TYR A 197 0.69 -10.80 14.43
N MET A 198 0.62 -12.11 14.64
CA MET A 198 0.05 -12.77 15.81
C MET A 198 0.87 -14.02 16.12
N PRO A 199 2.01 -13.86 16.81
CA PRO A 199 2.97 -14.94 17.08
C PRO A 199 2.58 -15.90 18.20
N THR A 200 1.51 -15.57 18.94
CA THR A 200 1.06 -16.25 20.16
C THR A 200 -0.37 -16.75 19.98
N GLU A 201 -0.62 -18.02 20.33
CA GLU A 201 -1.97 -18.62 20.27
C GLU A 201 -3.00 -17.86 21.13
N ASN A 202 -2.53 -17.19 22.19
CA ASN A 202 -3.34 -16.33 23.06
C ASN A 202 -3.69 -14.95 22.46
N GLY A 203 -3.27 -14.67 21.23
CA GLY A 203 -3.45 -13.36 20.59
C GLY A 203 -2.42 -12.32 21.00
N LEU A 204 -2.62 -11.08 20.52
CA LEU A 204 -1.75 -9.94 20.79
C LEU A 204 -1.66 -9.62 22.29
N LEU A 205 -0.55 -10.01 22.93
CA LEU A 205 -0.17 -9.49 24.24
C LEU A 205 0.07 -7.97 24.10
N ASN A 206 -0.66 -7.18 24.90
CA ASN A 206 -0.52 -5.72 24.91
C ASN A 206 0.77 -5.27 25.62
N SER A 207 1.92 -5.55 25.00
CA SER A 207 3.28 -5.22 25.47
C SER A 207 3.43 -3.74 25.89
N LYS A 208 2.68 -2.84 25.23
CA LYS A 208 2.60 -1.40 25.56
C LYS A 208 2.02 -1.07 26.95
N LEU A 209 1.51 -2.04 27.72
CA LEU A 209 1.02 -1.86 29.10
C LEU A 209 1.96 -2.39 30.19
N GLU A 210 2.84 -3.35 29.89
CA GLU A 210 3.75 -3.94 30.89
C GLU A 210 4.87 -2.98 31.31
N PHE A 211 5.41 -2.21 30.37
CA PHE A 211 6.57 -1.33 30.60
C PHE A 211 6.33 -0.23 31.64
N SER A 212 5.07 0.15 31.88
CA SER A 212 4.71 1.24 32.81
C SER A 212 4.67 0.83 34.30
N LYS A 213 4.87 -0.46 34.64
CA LYS A 213 4.58 -0.98 36.00
C LYS A 213 5.78 -1.36 36.87
N LYS A 214 7.02 -1.21 36.39
CA LYS A 214 8.25 -1.65 37.10
C LYS A 214 9.13 -0.52 37.69
N GLN A 215 8.67 0.73 37.71
CA GLN A 215 9.37 1.85 38.40
C GLN A 215 8.46 2.56 39.43
N LEU A 216 8.23 1.97 40.61
CA LEU A 216 7.66 2.72 41.75
C LEU A 216 7.82 2.09 43.16
N THR A 217 9.02 1.62 43.52
CA THR A 217 9.43 1.49 44.95
C THR A 217 10.93 1.75 45.11
N SER A 218 11.30 2.82 45.81
CA SER A 218 12.63 3.01 46.40
C SER A 218 12.59 2.61 47.89
N PRO A 219 13.74 2.49 48.59
CA PRO A 219 14.38 3.70 49.15
C PRO A 219 15.92 3.73 49.09
N SER A 220 16.50 4.93 49.23
CA SER A 220 17.92 5.19 49.48
C SER A 220 18.14 5.53 50.97
N PRO A 221 19.38 5.54 51.51
CA PRO A 221 19.95 6.86 51.85
C PRO A 221 21.50 7.02 51.83
N ARG A 222 21.97 8.25 51.52
CA ARG A 222 23.29 8.90 51.88
C ARG A 222 24.55 8.36 51.14
N SER A 223 25.66 9.09 50.87
CA SER A 223 26.10 10.53 50.95
C SER A 223 27.58 10.63 50.48
N SER A 224 28.25 11.73 50.05
CA SER A 224 27.93 13.12 49.60
C SER A 224 29.24 13.87 49.19
N ALA A 225 29.17 15.03 48.50
CA ALA A 225 30.27 15.96 48.08
C ALA A 225 31.20 15.45 46.93
N MET A 226 31.45 16.18 45.82
CA MET A 226 32.30 17.38 45.57
C MET A 226 33.82 17.14 45.77
N LEU A 227 34.76 17.62 44.92
CA LEU A 227 34.81 18.87 44.11
C LEU A 227 35.50 18.71 42.71
N SER A 228 35.74 19.84 42.00
CA SER A 228 36.27 19.99 40.62
C SER A 228 37.84 19.97 40.53
N SER A 229 38.56 20.02 39.38
CA SER A 229 38.51 21.07 38.33
C SER A 229 39.37 20.82 37.05
N SER A 230 38.89 21.36 35.90
CA SER A 230 39.62 21.96 34.74
C SER A 230 40.70 21.17 33.97
N TYR A 231 40.71 21.12 32.63
CA TYR A 231 40.96 22.27 31.71
C TYR A 231 40.33 22.12 30.29
N GLN A 232 40.50 23.15 29.44
CA GLN A 232 39.91 23.41 28.10
C GLN A 232 40.97 24.09 27.18
N PRO A 233 40.73 24.42 25.88
CA PRO A 233 39.95 23.75 24.81
C PRO A 233 40.67 23.78 23.41
N ASN A 234 39.97 23.42 22.32
CA ASN A 234 40.17 23.86 20.91
C ASN A 234 41.46 23.41 20.15
N ALA A 235 41.51 23.35 18.80
CA ALA A 235 40.45 23.41 17.76
C ALA A 235 40.88 22.72 16.44
N GLU A 236 39.88 22.45 15.59
CA GLU A 236 39.84 22.37 14.11
C GLU A 236 41.15 22.33 13.27
N HIS A 237 41.22 21.39 12.32
CA HIS A 237 41.10 21.72 10.88
C HIS A 237 40.84 20.47 10.00
N SER A 238 40.60 20.66 8.69
CA SER A 238 40.06 19.66 7.75
C SER A 238 40.88 19.54 6.46
N ARG A 239 40.64 18.46 5.68
CA ARG A 239 41.01 18.26 4.25
C ARG A 239 42.51 18.05 3.97
N ALA A 240 42.96 17.41 2.87
CA ALA A 240 42.33 16.50 1.88
C ALA A 240 43.47 15.78 1.08
N GLU A 241 43.14 15.18 -0.07
CA GLU A 241 44.05 14.58 -1.08
C GLU A 241 44.63 13.20 -0.66
N SER A 242 44.58 12.13 -1.46
CA SER A 242 45.05 11.88 -2.85
C SER A 242 46.59 11.75 -2.90
N GLU A 243 47.25 10.83 -3.63
CA GLU A 243 46.86 10.03 -4.81
C GLU A 243 47.32 8.55 -4.74
N SER A 244 47.07 7.77 -5.79
CA SER A 244 47.45 6.35 -5.94
C SER A 244 48.82 6.13 -6.60
N GLY A 245 49.63 5.21 -6.08
CA GLY A 245 50.83 4.66 -6.73
C GLY A 245 50.97 3.16 -6.47
N ALA A 246 51.52 2.39 -7.41
CA ALA A 246 51.52 0.92 -7.39
C ALA A 246 52.90 0.31 -7.67
N SER A 247 53.06 -0.98 -7.34
CA SER A 247 54.24 -1.85 -7.64
C SER A 247 55.46 -1.56 -6.73
N THR A 248 56.35 -2.51 -6.38
CA THR A 248 56.47 -3.95 -6.68
C THR A 248 57.48 -4.63 -5.72
N LEU A 249 57.67 -5.95 -5.87
CA LEU A 249 58.78 -6.81 -5.38
C LEU A 249 58.66 -7.42 -3.95
N SER A 250 58.61 -8.76 -3.91
CA SER A 250 59.71 -9.65 -3.46
C SER A 250 60.88 -9.04 -2.63
N GLU A 251 61.50 -9.73 -1.67
CA GLU A 251 61.49 -11.17 -1.33
C GLU A 251 62.17 -11.39 0.04
N THR A 252 61.78 -12.41 0.82
CA THR A 252 62.68 -13.26 1.64
C THR A 252 61.94 -14.41 2.30
N VAL A 253 62.65 -15.51 2.55
CA VAL A 253 62.18 -16.77 3.16
C VAL A 253 63.10 -17.11 4.34
N GLU A 254 62.77 -18.18 5.08
CA GLU A 254 63.48 -18.72 6.27
C GLU A 254 63.14 -17.99 7.59
N ILE A 255 63.10 -18.65 8.76
CA ILE A 255 63.61 -20.00 9.12
C ILE A 255 62.49 -20.88 9.71
N ILE A 256 62.47 -22.16 9.33
CA ILE A 256 61.60 -23.18 9.94
C ILE A 256 62.13 -23.56 11.33
N THR A 257 61.30 -23.47 12.37
CA THR A 257 61.47 -24.25 13.61
C THR A 257 60.18 -24.97 13.97
N ALA A 258 60.12 -26.27 13.72
CA ALA A 258 58.94 -27.08 13.98
C ALA A 258 58.85 -27.45 15.48
N ARG A 259 57.76 -27.04 16.12
CA ARG A 259 57.17 -27.76 17.26
C ARG A 259 55.75 -28.14 16.90
N SER A 260 55.53 -29.45 16.75
CA SER A 260 54.20 -30.04 16.60
C SER A 260 53.55 -30.23 17.98
N ILE A 261 52.29 -30.70 18.00
CA ILE A 261 51.34 -30.69 19.13
C ILE A 261 50.77 -29.27 19.34
N VAL A 262 49.46 -29.02 19.27
CA VAL A 262 48.30 -29.93 19.32
C VAL A 262 47.54 -29.99 17.98
N MET A 263 47.07 -31.18 17.59
CA MET A 263 46.02 -31.34 16.57
C MET A 263 44.66 -31.37 17.26
N GLU A 264 44.13 -30.20 17.58
CA GLU A 264 42.80 -30.06 18.20
C GLU A 264 41.77 -29.67 17.14
N ASN A 265 40.80 -30.57 16.95
CA ASN A 265 39.60 -30.50 16.12
C ASN A 265 39.32 -29.15 15.44
N LEU A 266 39.52 -29.07 14.12
CA LEU A 266 38.77 -28.12 13.30
C LEU A 266 37.28 -28.48 13.39
N SER A 267 36.54 -27.73 14.18
CA SER A 267 35.12 -27.93 14.44
C SER A 267 34.29 -27.66 13.18
N PHE A 268 33.81 -28.73 12.55
CA PHE A 268 32.86 -28.64 11.42
C PHE A 268 31.56 -27.90 11.78
N THR A 269 31.28 -27.75 13.08
CA THR A 269 30.10 -27.08 13.66
C THR A 269 30.13 -25.56 13.65
N SER A 270 31.28 -24.89 13.42
CA SER A 270 31.38 -23.43 13.55
C SER A 270 30.33 -22.72 12.69
N THR A 271 30.18 -23.14 11.43
CA THR A 271 29.22 -22.52 10.50
C THR A 271 27.75 -22.76 10.83
N GLU A 272 27.42 -23.54 11.87
CA GLU A 272 26.05 -23.68 12.38
C GLU A 272 25.82 -22.72 13.55
N ASN A 273 26.77 -22.65 14.50
CA ASN A 273 26.77 -21.62 15.56
C ASN A 273 26.77 -20.20 14.96
N ASP A 274 27.66 -19.91 14.00
CA ASP A 274 27.76 -18.59 13.34
C ASP A 274 26.43 -18.16 12.67
N LYS A 275 25.58 -19.12 12.28
CA LYS A 275 24.24 -18.85 11.72
C LYS A 275 23.20 -18.67 12.81
N GLN A 276 23.23 -19.49 13.86
CA GLN A 276 22.35 -19.39 15.02
C GLN A 276 22.49 -18.01 15.67
N ASP A 277 23.72 -17.57 15.93
CA ASP A 277 24.05 -16.27 16.51
C ASP A 277 23.53 -15.11 15.62
N TYR A 278 23.67 -15.21 14.28
CA TYR A 278 23.15 -14.22 13.34
C TYR A 278 21.61 -14.21 13.25
N GLN A 279 20.95 -15.36 13.37
CA GLN A 279 19.49 -15.45 13.45
C GLN A 279 18.96 -14.85 14.77
N GLU A 280 19.66 -15.06 15.88
CA GLU A 280 19.34 -14.42 17.16
C GLU A 280 19.57 -12.90 17.12
N GLU A 281 20.69 -12.42 16.54
CA GLU A 281 20.95 -10.98 16.31
C GLU A 281 19.81 -10.32 15.51
N LEU A 282 19.38 -10.98 14.42
CA LEU A 282 18.24 -10.51 13.62
C LEU A 282 16.92 -10.47 14.37
N LEU A 283 16.78 -11.17 15.51
CA LEU A 283 15.56 -11.28 16.30
C LEU A 283 15.65 -10.62 17.69
N LEU A 284 16.76 -9.97 18.06
CA LEU A 284 16.96 -9.36 19.39
C LEU A 284 15.83 -8.42 19.84
N ASP A 285 15.22 -7.67 18.91
CA ASP A 285 14.15 -6.70 19.21
C ASP A 285 12.79 -7.34 19.54
N PHE A 286 12.60 -8.63 19.24
CA PHE A 286 11.39 -9.39 19.54
C PHE A 286 11.46 -9.98 20.95
N PRO A 287 10.36 -10.07 21.72
CA PRO A 287 10.36 -10.74 23.02
C PRO A 287 10.53 -12.26 22.89
N ASP A 288 11.01 -12.91 23.96
CA ASP A 288 11.54 -14.28 23.92
C ASP A 288 10.49 -15.34 23.48
N GLU A 289 9.22 -15.16 23.85
CA GLU A 289 8.10 -16.02 23.42
C GLU A 289 7.84 -15.96 21.91
N GLU A 290 8.06 -14.79 21.31
CA GLU A 290 7.93 -14.57 19.87
C GLU A 290 9.12 -15.13 19.11
N ARG A 291 10.35 -14.90 19.58
CA ARG A 291 11.55 -15.56 19.01
C ARG A 291 11.37 -17.07 18.99
N SER A 292 10.92 -17.63 20.12
CA SER A 292 10.64 -19.07 20.28
C SER A 292 9.53 -19.61 19.37
N SER A 293 8.71 -18.73 18.80
CA SER A 293 7.63 -19.11 17.87
C SER A 293 8.05 -18.90 16.42
N ILE A 294 8.82 -17.85 16.12
CA ILE A 294 9.49 -17.63 14.84
C ILE A 294 10.49 -18.77 14.54
N PHE A 295 11.36 -19.14 15.49
CA PHE A 295 12.39 -20.18 15.30
C PHE A 295 11.82 -21.57 14.93
N LYS A 296 10.56 -21.87 15.26
CA LYS A 296 9.89 -23.12 14.86
C LYS A 296 9.57 -23.18 13.37
N ILE A 297 9.46 -22.03 12.71
CA ILE A 297 9.06 -21.92 11.30
C ILE A 297 10.24 -22.36 10.42
N PRO A 298 10.09 -23.37 9.53
CA PRO A 298 11.19 -23.89 8.72
C PRO A 298 11.88 -22.84 7.82
N ALA A 299 11.19 -21.74 7.51
CA ALA A 299 11.70 -20.63 6.71
C ALA A 299 12.80 -19.79 7.38
N THR A 300 12.97 -19.86 8.71
CA THR A 300 14.07 -19.17 9.43
C THR A 300 15.44 -19.62 8.95
N ASN A 301 15.57 -20.89 8.55
CA ASN A 301 16.77 -21.48 7.94
C ASN A 301 17.18 -20.81 6.61
N THR A 302 16.31 -20.02 5.99
CA THR A 302 16.67 -19.18 4.84
C THR A 302 16.93 -17.75 5.34
N PRO A 303 18.20 -17.31 5.45
CA PRO A 303 18.52 -16.04 6.10
C PRO A 303 17.92 -14.83 5.38
N GLU A 304 17.76 -14.88 4.05
CA GLU A 304 17.12 -13.81 3.27
C GLU A 304 15.62 -13.68 3.57
N ASP A 305 14.90 -14.78 3.79
CA ASP A 305 13.50 -14.75 4.18
C ASP A 305 13.35 -14.19 5.60
N LEU A 306 14.14 -14.69 6.56
CA LEU A 306 14.13 -14.21 7.95
C LEU A 306 14.48 -12.72 8.05
N LYS A 307 15.53 -12.29 7.35
CA LYS A 307 15.99 -10.89 7.31
C LYS A 307 14.95 -9.97 6.68
N LEU A 308 14.22 -10.43 5.65
CA LEU A 308 13.10 -9.68 5.09
C LEU A 308 11.92 -9.62 6.06
N PHE A 309 11.52 -10.75 6.65
CA PHE A 309 10.44 -10.83 7.64
C PHE A 309 10.71 -9.91 8.85
N ALA A 310 11.90 -10.00 9.44
CA ALA A 310 12.31 -9.17 10.57
C ALA A 310 12.36 -7.68 10.20
N ARG A 311 12.76 -7.32 8.97
CA ARG A 311 12.72 -5.93 8.48
C ARG A 311 11.29 -5.42 8.31
N LEU A 312 10.36 -6.25 7.88
CA LEU A 312 8.94 -5.88 7.74
C LEU A 312 8.26 -5.71 9.10
N CYS A 313 8.57 -6.58 10.07
CA CYS A 313 8.10 -6.46 11.45
C CYS A 313 8.62 -5.18 12.12
N ARG A 314 9.93 -4.91 12.04
CA ARG A 314 10.57 -3.69 12.57
C ARG A 314 10.03 -2.37 11.98
N LYS A 315 9.30 -2.44 10.86
CA LYS A 315 8.64 -1.30 10.20
C LYS A 315 7.14 -1.23 10.47
N ASP A 316 6.62 -2.03 11.42
CA ASP A 316 5.22 -2.08 11.83
C ASP A 316 4.20 -2.42 10.72
N TYR A 317 4.66 -2.92 9.56
CA TYR A 317 3.78 -3.22 8.42
C TYR A 317 2.74 -4.31 8.72
N PHE A 318 3.05 -5.22 9.65
CA PHE A 318 2.15 -6.29 10.07
C PHE A 318 1.27 -5.90 11.28
N GLN A 319 1.06 -4.61 11.56
CA GLN A 319 0.07 -4.13 12.55
C GLN A 319 -1.36 -3.99 11.98
N GLY A 320 -1.68 -4.62 10.83
CA GLY A 320 -3.01 -4.51 10.20
C GLY A 320 -3.33 -3.15 9.56
N ASN A 321 -2.45 -2.16 9.68
CA ASN A 321 -2.63 -0.81 9.12
C ASN A 321 -2.24 -0.71 7.62
N HIS A 322 -1.49 -1.67 7.11
CA HIS A 322 -0.90 -1.63 5.76
C HIS A 322 -1.35 -2.82 4.91
N HIS A 323 -1.85 -2.53 3.72
CA HIS A 323 -2.24 -3.54 2.73
C HIS A 323 -1.03 -3.97 1.87
N ILE A 324 -1.13 -5.14 1.23
CA ILE A 324 -0.03 -5.74 0.45
C ILE A 324 0.53 -4.81 -0.64
N GLU A 325 -0.31 -4.07 -1.36
CA GLU A 325 0.13 -3.15 -2.42
C GLU A 325 0.97 -1.97 -1.88
N GLU A 326 0.71 -1.45 -0.67
CA GLU A 326 1.52 -0.42 -0.03
C GLU A 326 2.88 -0.98 0.42
N ILE A 327 2.91 -2.17 1.04
CA ILE A 327 4.15 -2.83 1.46
C ILE A 327 5.03 -3.15 0.24
N MET A 328 4.42 -3.63 -0.86
CA MET A 328 5.10 -3.82 -2.15
C MET A 328 5.73 -2.51 -2.65
N TYR A 329 5.00 -1.40 -2.57
CA TYR A 329 5.48 -0.11 -3.06
C TYR A 329 6.62 0.47 -2.19
N LEU A 330 6.45 0.48 -0.87
CA LEU A 330 7.42 1.09 0.06
C LEU A 330 8.73 0.30 0.16
N GLU A 331 8.67 -1.02 0.11
CA GLU A 331 9.86 -1.89 0.20
C GLU A 331 10.41 -2.34 -1.17
N ASN A 332 9.81 -1.87 -2.27
CA ASN A 332 10.12 -2.28 -3.65
C ASN A 332 10.08 -3.82 -3.85
N LEU A 333 9.06 -4.47 -3.30
CA LEU A 333 8.90 -5.93 -3.34
C LEU A 333 7.95 -6.38 -4.46
N ARG A 334 8.31 -7.46 -5.16
CA ARG A 334 7.43 -8.12 -6.12
C ARG A 334 6.34 -8.89 -5.38
N ARG A 335 5.09 -8.87 -5.89
CA ARG A 335 3.95 -9.57 -5.26
C ARG A 335 4.24 -11.03 -4.95
N SER A 336 4.86 -11.76 -5.89
CA SER A 336 5.21 -13.18 -5.70
C SER A 336 6.16 -13.41 -4.53
N GLN A 337 7.18 -12.55 -4.37
CA GLN A 337 8.15 -12.63 -3.27
C GLN A 337 7.49 -12.35 -1.92
N LEU A 338 6.66 -11.30 -1.83
CA LEU A 338 5.94 -10.99 -0.59
C LEU A 338 4.91 -12.08 -0.26
N MET A 339 4.10 -12.54 -1.22
CA MET A 339 3.14 -13.64 -0.99
C MET A 339 3.83 -14.95 -0.55
N GLN A 340 4.99 -15.30 -1.14
CA GLN A 340 5.78 -16.46 -0.72
C GLN A 340 6.33 -16.31 0.70
N LEU A 341 6.72 -15.11 1.11
CA LEU A 341 7.13 -14.85 2.49
C LEU A 341 5.95 -14.98 3.47
N LEU A 342 4.78 -14.42 3.13
CA LEU A 342 3.60 -14.48 3.99
C LEU A 342 3.07 -15.92 4.17
N ASP A 343 3.15 -16.75 3.13
CA ASP A 343 2.76 -18.17 3.21
C ASP A 343 3.80 -19.01 3.98
N LYS A 344 5.09 -18.66 3.89
CA LYS A 344 6.17 -19.27 4.70
C LYS A 344 6.06 -18.96 6.20
N PHE A 345 5.61 -17.77 6.58
CA PHE A 345 5.49 -17.31 7.97
C PHE A 345 4.03 -17.33 8.48
N ARG A 346 3.16 -18.09 7.82
CA ARG A 346 1.71 -18.12 8.06
C ARG A 346 1.32 -18.50 9.49
N ASP A 347 2.11 -19.31 10.17
CA ASP A 347 1.87 -19.76 11.54
C ASP A 347 1.93 -18.61 12.58
N VAL A 348 2.52 -17.45 12.22
CA VAL A 348 2.58 -16.23 13.05
C VAL A 348 1.90 -15.02 12.38
N LEU A 349 1.17 -15.23 11.27
CA LEU A 349 0.57 -14.19 10.45
C LEU A 349 -0.90 -14.49 10.09
N ILE A 350 -1.82 -13.65 10.57
CA ILE A 350 -3.20 -13.63 10.11
C ILE A 350 -3.32 -12.71 8.89
N THR A 351 -3.86 -13.22 7.79
CA THR A 351 -4.22 -12.41 6.61
C THR A 351 -5.73 -12.28 6.52
N TYR A 352 -6.22 -11.07 6.24
CA TYR A 352 -7.65 -10.74 6.15
C TYR A 352 -7.90 -9.67 5.10
N GLU A 353 -9.17 -9.47 4.70
CA GLU A 353 -9.52 -8.66 3.53
C GLU A 353 -10.59 -7.61 3.86
N THR A 354 -10.32 -6.34 3.57
CA THR A 354 -11.22 -5.19 3.82
C THR A 354 -11.17 -4.16 2.69
N GLU A 355 -12.12 -3.22 2.65
CA GLU A 355 -11.96 -1.98 1.87
C GLU A 355 -10.83 -1.13 2.47
N ASP A 356 -10.06 -0.42 1.64
CA ASP A 356 -9.00 0.45 2.13
C ASP A 356 -9.59 1.78 2.69
N PRO A 357 -9.27 2.19 3.93
CA PRO A 357 -9.84 3.38 4.55
C PRO A 357 -9.56 4.70 3.82
N ALA A 358 -8.46 4.80 3.05
CA ALA A 358 -8.14 5.98 2.26
C ALA A 358 -8.89 6.02 0.92
N ILE A 359 -9.52 4.92 0.50
CA ILE A 359 -10.48 4.89 -0.63
C ILE A 359 -11.94 4.92 -0.16
N ALA A 360 -12.26 4.35 1.01
CA ALA A 360 -13.60 4.40 1.61
C ALA A 360 -14.14 5.84 1.75
N MET A 361 -13.25 6.82 1.96
CA MET A 361 -13.59 8.25 2.00
C MET A 361 -14.03 8.86 0.64
N PHE A 362 -13.90 8.13 -0.48
CA PHE A 362 -14.39 8.51 -1.80
C PHE A 362 -15.56 7.62 -2.29
N SER A 363 -15.82 6.48 -1.65
CA SER A 363 -17.00 5.64 -1.90
C SER A 363 -18.21 6.05 -1.04
N CYS A 364 -17.96 6.55 0.17
CA CYS A 364 -19.01 6.95 1.11
C CYS A 364 -19.71 8.26 0.68
N SER A 365 -20.85 8.10 0.01
CA SER A 365 -21.87 9.14 -0.14
C SER A 365 -23.03 8.88 0.83
N SER A 366 -23.57 9.94 1.43
CA SER A 366 -24.70 9.94 2.37
C SER A 366 -25.46 11.26 2.23
#